data_AF-A0A1F2TLM3-F1
#
_entry.id   AF-A0A1F2TLM3-F1
#
_cell.length_a   1.000
_cell.length_b   1.000
_cell.length_c   1.000
_cell.angle_alpha   90.00
_cell.angle_beta   90.00
_cell.angle_gamma   90.00
#
_symmetry.space_group_name_H-M   'P 1'
#
loop_
_entity.id
_entity.type
_entity.pdbx_description
1 polymer ?
#
loop_
_entity_poly.entity_id
_entity_poly.type
_entity_poly.pdbx_seq_one_letter_code
_entity_poly.pdbx_strand_id
1 'polypeptide(L)'
;MAALMLVLGMTGNAQFWDKMTNPKVSIPLTHPPDLGLQINKIAFGPVTGEGANEFVDALTERFVRSGIEVVERSRLEALLKEQNFSLTGYVDQQSAAQMGKILGPAVMLFVNMQRHTFEKKRLYENSKDYKGIVHRTNIARTQAFVRGSIRSVDLATGRVFAAKVLEASPLVENRITDGGLPEFQDEFALFDRAGADIVLQATRLFLPWTETVQVYYFDDNTCGLKQAFARVKVGDAPGSLQQSMSNLEQCKVLPKADLKALSHAYHNVGMSNFMIGDYQKAIENLNLAQQTKPASIFVEALAEVRKADMLLRESRRVEERAAITAADAEQRVQASATAAGAQTMTNKDVTALVSAKLPAAIIITKIRSSTCKFDTSTEALIQLSQSGVPADVITAMMECKK
;
A
#
# COMPACT_ATOMS: atom_id res chain seq x y z
N MET A 1 14.35 -34.11 -56.39
CA MET A 1 12.93 -33.94 -56.01
C MET A 1 12.74 -32.49 -55.55
N ALA A 2 12.00 -31.71 -56.32
CA ALA A 2 11.73 -30.31 -56.05
C ALA A 2 10.73 -30.19 -54.88
N ALA A 3 11.13 -29.52 -53.80
CA ALA A 3 10.24 -29.21 -52.68
C ALA A 3 9.55 -27.86 -52.97
N LEU A 4 8.27 -27.99 -53.30
CA LEU A 4 7.29 -26.92 -53.43
C LEU A 4 7.19 -26.18 -52.08
N MET A 5 7.78 -24.99 -51.96
CA MET A 5 7.58 -24.13 -50.79
C MET A 5 6.16 -23.56 -50.81
N LEU A 6 5.32 -24.08 -49.91
CA LEU A 6 4.08 -23.44 -49.51
C LEU A 6 4.40 -22.09 -48.85
N VAL A 7 3.99 -21.00 -49.50
CA VAL A 7 3.97 -19.66 -48.92
C VAL A 7 2.83 -19.60 -47.90
N LEU A 8 3.14 -19.89 -46.63
CA LEU A 8 2.28 -19.59 -45.48
C LEU A 8 2.62 -18.19 -44.97
N GLY A 9 1.58 -17.38 -44.72
CA GLY A 9 1.63 -15.92 -44.53
C GLY A 9 2.62 -15.41 -43.47
N MET A 10 3.35 -14.37 -43.85
CA MET A 10 4.44 -13.71 -43.10
C MET A 10 4.00 -12.69 -42.02
N THR A 11 2.77 -12.74 -41.48
CA THR A 11 2.31 -11.72 -40.52
C THR A 11 2.92 -11.90 -39.12
N GLY A 12 3.21 -13.14 -38.70
CA GLY A 12 3.81 -13.43 -37.40
C GLY A 12 5.28 -13.02 -37.26
N ASN A 13 6.06 -13.08 -38.35
CA ASN A 13 7.48 -12.74 -38.31
C ASN A 13 7.72 -11.23 -38.12
N ALA A 14 6.95 -10.37 -38.79
CA ALA A 14 7.16 -8.92 -38.70
C ALA A 14 6.92 -8.37 -37.28
N GLN A 15 5.86 -8.84 -36.60
CA GLN A 15 5.55 -8.43 -35.22
C GLN A 15 6.56 -8.96 -34.20
N PHE A 16 7.15 -10.13 -34.46
CA PHE A 16 8.22 -10.69 -33.63
C PHE A 16 9.52 -9.87 -33.76
N TRP A 17 9.92 -9.53 -34.98
CA TRP A 17 11.11 -8.71 -35.22
C TRP A 17 10.97 -7.29 -34.65
N ASP A 18 9.79 -6.68 -34.79
CA ASP A 18 9.51 -5.36 -34.20
C ASP A 18 9.68 -5.36 -32.66
N LYS A 19 9.43 -6.48 -31.96
CA LYS A 19 9.67 -6.57 -30.50
C LYS A 19 11.15 -6.71 -30.12
N MET A 20 11.99 -7.24 -31.01
CA MET A 20 13.41 -7.45 -30.74
C MET A 20 14.28 -6.24 -31.07
N THR A 21 13.85 -5.40 -32.01
CA THR A 21 14.67 -4.28 -32.51
C THR A 21 14.38 -2.95 -31.83
N ASN A 22 13.18 -2.77 -31.26
CA ASN A 22 12.77 -1.49 -30.70
C ASN A 22 13.17 -1.35 -29.22
N PRO A 23 13.64 -0.16 -28.80
CA PRO A 23 14.07 0.03 -27.43
C PRO A 23 12.88 0.09 -26.47
N LYS A 24 13.16 -0.30 -25.22
CA LYS A 24 12.23 -0.22 -24.11
C LYS A 24 12.64 0.88 -23.16
N VAL A 25 11.64 1.48 -22.53
CA VAL A 25 11.77 2.52 -21.52
C VAL A 25 11.04 2.09 -20.26
N SER A 26 11.63 2.42 -19.12
CA SER A 26 11.13 2.05 -17.80
C SER A 26 10.21 3.14 -17.28
N ILE A 27 8.97 2.78 -16.97
CA ILE A 27 7.99 3.70 -16.37
C ILE A 27 7.65 3.19 -14.97
N PRO A 28 7.80 4.02 -13.92
CA PRO A 28 7.35 3.66 -12.58
C PRO A 28 5.81 3.75 -12.51
N LEU A 29 5.16 2.67 -12.08
CA LEU A 29 3.73 2.65 -11.77
C LEU A 29 3.54 2.49 -10.27
N THR A 30 2.87 3.46 -9.66
CA THR A 30 2.54 3.43 -8.24
C THR A 30 1.18 2.78 -8.04
N HIS A 31 1.16 1.76 -7.19
CA HIS A 31 -0.03 1.06 -6.73
C HIS A 31 -0.49 1.63 -5.39
N PRO A 32 -1.80 1.76 -5.16
CA PRO A 32 -2.32 1.99 -3.82
C PRO A 32 -2.01 0.78 -2.91
N PRO A 33 -2.15 0.93 -1.57
CA PRO A 33 -2.16 -0.22 -0.68
C PRO A 33 -3.21 -1.24 -1.13
N ASP A 34 -2.89 -2.53 -1.15
CA ASP A 34 -3.81 -3.56 -1.64
C ASP A 34 -5.10 -3.64 -0.80
N LEU A 35 -5.08 -3.16 0.45
CA LEU A 35 -6.28 -3.02 1.29
C LEU A 35 -7.23 -1.91 0.85
N GLY A 36 -6.78 -0.98 0.00
CA GLY A 36 -7.56 0.18 -0.41
C GLY A 36 -7.88 1.14 0.74
N LEU A 37 -7.03 1.15 1.78
CA LEU A 37 -7.16 1.97 2.98
C LEU A 37 -5.79 2.56 3.34
N GLN A 38 -5.79 3.82 3.78
CA GLN A 38 -4.63 4.43 4.42
C GLN A 38 -4.64 4.10 5.91
N ILE A 39 -3.51 3.60 6.41
CA ILE A 39 -3.36 3.15 7.79
C ILE A 39 -2.18 3.91 8.39
N ASN A 40 -2.45 4.65 9.46
CA ASN A 40 -1.46 5.49 10.13
C ASN A 40 -0.91 4.85 11.40
N LYS A 41 -1.64 3.87 11.96
CA LYS A 41 -1.31 3.22 13.22
C LYS A 41 -1.60 1.74 13.19
N ILE A 42 -0.63 0.94 13.62
CA ILE A 42 -0.66 -0.51 13.61
C ILE A 42 -0.31 -1.05 15.00
N ALA A 43 -0.98 -2.11 15.42
CA ALA A 43 -0.62 -2.90 16.59
C ALA A 43 -0.49 -4.37 16.20
N PHE A 44 0.49 -5.08 16.75
CA PHE A 44 0.60 -6.53 16.55
C PHE A 44 -0.07 -7.26 17.70
N GLY A 45 -1.04 -8.11 17.39
CA GLY A 45 -1.59 -9.09 18.31
C GLY A 45 -0.63 -10.28 18.51
N PRO A 46 -1.11 -11.41 19.03
CA PRO A 46 -0.30 -12.61 19.20
C PRO A 46 0.29 -13.08 17.87
N VAL A 47 1.57 -13.44 17.93
CA VAL A 47 2.36 -13.91 16.80
C VAL A 47 2.68 -15.39 17.03
N THR A 48 2.39 -16.25 16.06
CA THR A 48 2.58 -17.70 16.20
C THR A 48 3.39 -18.29 15.05
N GLY A 49 4.14 -19.35 15.34
CA GLY A 49 4.92 -20.09 14.35
C GLY A 49 6.41 -19.74 14.32
N GLU A 50 7.18 -20.61 13.66
CA GLU A 50 8.63 -20.43 13.48
C GLU A 50 8.93 -19.28 12.51
N GLY A 51 9.94 -18.46 12.81
CA GLY A 51 10.31 -17.29 12.01
C GLY A 51 9.36 -16.09 12.13
N ALA A 52 8.32 -16.20 12.98
CA ALA A 52 7.26 -15.21 13.06
C ALA A 52 7.70 -13.91 13.76
N ASN A 53 8.62 -13.99 14.73
CA ASN A 53 9.15 -12.81 15.42
C ASN A 53 10.05 -12.00 14.47
N GLU A 54 10.96 -12.68 13.77
CA GLU A 54 11.86 -12.08 12.79
C GLU A 54 11.06 -11.39 11.67
N PHE A 55 9.98 -12.03 11.22
CA PHE A 55 9.05 -11.44 10.26
C PHE A 55 8.39 -10.16 10.78
N VAL A 56 7.88 -10.17 12.02
CA VAL A 56 7.21 -9.01 12.63
C VAL A 56 8.18 -7.86 12.88
N ASP A 57 9.41 -8.16 13.30
CA ASP A 57 10.43 -7.14 13.54
C ASP A 57 10.85 -6.47 12.22
N ALA A 58 11.06 -7.26 11.16
CA ALA A 58 11.34 -6.73 9.82
C ALA A 58 10.16 -5.90 9.24
N LEU A 59 8.93 -6.34 9.49
CA LEU A 59 7.74 -5.60 9.06
C LEU A 59 7.56 -4.30 9.86
N THR A 60 7.85 -4.33 11.17
CA THR A 60 7.83 -3.15 12.04
C THR A 60 8.82 -2.09 11.54
N GLU A 61 10.05 -2.48 11.22
CA GLU A 61 11.06 -1.58 10.64
C GLU A 61 10.54 -0.87 9.39
N ARG A 62 9.90 -1.62 8.47
CA ARG A 62 9.32 -1.06 7.24
C ARG A 62 8.19 -0.07 7.53
N PHE A 63 7.27 -0.41 8.43
CA PHE A 63 6.16 0.47 8.80
C PHE A 63 6.65 1.77 9.44
N VAL A 64 7.57 1.68 10.39
CA VAL A 64 8.15 2.87 11.05
C VAL A 64 8.88 3.75 10.03
N ARG A 65 9.68 3.15 9.13
CA ARG A 65 10.36 3.91 8.07
C ARG A 65 9.38 4.60 7.11
N SER A 66 8.20 4.03 6.90
CA SER A 66 7.13 4.62 6.09
C SER A 66 6.21 5.57 6.86
N GLY A 67 6.54 5.90 8.11
CA GLY A 67 5.78 6.87 8.92
C GLY A 67 4.53 6.31 9.59
N ILE A 68 4.33 4.99 9.57
CA ILE A 68 3.24 4.34 10.32
C ILE A 68 3.67 4.19 11.78
N GLU A 69 2.83 4.65 12.70
CA GLU A 69 3.01 4.43 14.14
C GLU A 69 2.80 2.95 14.45
N VAL A 70 3.79 2.28 15.02
CA VAL A 70 3.67 0.90 15.49
C VAL A 70 3.60 0.87 17.00
N VAL A 71 2.53 0.30 17.55
CA VAL A 71 2.37 0.08 18.98
C VAL A 71 3.31 -1.05 19.43
N GLU A 72 4.18 -0.76 20.39
CA GLU A 72 5.06 -1.75 20.98
C GLU A 72 4.29 -2.89 21.64
N ARG A 73 4.74 -4.13 21.38
CA ARG A 73 4.10 -5.36 21.87
C ARG A 73 4.05 -5.43 23.40
N SER A 74 5.14 -5.09 24.08
CA SER A 74 5.22 -5.09 25.56
C SER A 74 4.25 -4.09 26.19
N ARG A 75 4.13 -2.89 25.61
CA ARG A 75 3.17 -1.88 26.04
C ARG A 75 1.73 -2.35 25.82
N LEU A 76 1.46 -2.97 24.67
CA LEU A 76 0.15 -3.54 24.38
C LEU A 76 -0.24 -4.62 25.40
N GLU A 77 0.67 -5.55 25.70
CA GLU A 77 0.44 -6.61 26.68
C GLU A 77 0.15 -6.06 28.08
N ALA A 78 0.91 -5.04 28.53
CA ALA A 78 0.68 -4.38 29.81
C ALA A 78 -0.72 -3.75 29.87
N LEU A 79 -1.09 -2.97 28.85
CA LEU A 79 -2.41 -2.32 28.75
C LEU A 79 -3.57 -3.32 28.76
N LEU A 80 -3.39 -4.45 28.09
CA LEU A 80 -4.43 -5.48 28.00
C LEU A 80 -4.56 -6.26 29.30
N LYS A 81 -3.43 -6.56 29.98
CA LYS A 81 -3.44 -7.22 31.29
C LYS A 81 -4.13 -6.38 32.36
N GLU A 82 -3.92 -5.07 32.38
CA GLU A 82 -4.58 -4.14 33.30
C GLU A 82 -6.11 -4.17 33.19
N GLN A 83 -6.61 -4.31 31.96
CA GLN A 83 -8.04 -4.33 31.66
C GLN A 83 -8.63 -5.75 31.66
N ASN A 84 -7.84 -6.74 32.12
CA ASN A 84 -8.21 -8.15 32.18
C ASN A 84 -8.62 -8.73 30.81
N PHE A 85 -8.04 -8.21 29.72
CA PHE A 85 -8.25 -8.69 28.36
C PHE A 85 -7.34 -9.88 28.04
N SER A 86 -7.91 -10.91 27.43
CA SER A 86 -7.14 -11.99 26.79
C SER A 86 -7.13 -11.79 25.28
N LEU A 87 -5.95 -11.61 24.68
CA LEU A 87 -5.78 -11.70 23.23
C LEU A 87 -5.84 -13.17 22.83
N THR A 88 -7.05 -13.69 22.64
CA THR A 88 -7.19 -14.95 21.91
C THR A 88 -6.97 -14.68 20.42
N GLY A 89 -6.55 -15.68 19.65
CA GLY A 89 -6.40 -15.58 18.19
C GLY A 89 -7.72 -15.24 17.45
N TYR A 90 -8.80 -14.94 18.15
CA TYR A 90 -10.06 -14.43 17.65
C TYR A 90 -10.42 -13.15 18.42
N VAL A 91 -10.55 -12.05 17.70
CA VAL A 91 -11.07 -10.79 18.24
C VAL A 91 -12.47 -10.61 17.68
N ASP A 92 -13.47 -10.61 18.56
CA ASP A 92 -14.83 -10.25 18.21
C ASP A 92 -15.01 -8.72 18.16
N GLN A 93 -16.16 -8.28 17.65
CA GLN A 93 -16.44 -6.87 17.45
C GLN A 93 -16.44 -6.06 18.76
N GLN A 94 -16.86 -6.69 19.86
CA GLN A 94 -16.96 -6.04 21.17
C GLN A 94 -15.57 -5.84 21.79
N SER A 95 -14.72 -6.87 21.72
CA SER A 95 -13.33 -6.85 22.17
C SER A 95 -12.52 -5.87 21.33
N ALA A 96 -12.72 -5.84 20.01
CA ALA A 96 -12.10 -4.84 19.13
C ALA A 96 -12.46 -3.41 19.54
N ALA A 97 -13.75 -3.13 19.79
CA ALA A 97 -14.20 -1.81 20.20
C ALA A 97 -13.61 -1.39 21.56
N GLN A 98 -13.45 -2.31 22.51
CA GLN A 98 -12.79 -2.03 23.79
C GLN A 98 -11.30 -1.74 23.62
N MET A 99 -10.61 -2.51 22.77
CA MET A 99 -9.21 -2.25 22.44
C MET A 99 -9.03 -0.92 21.69
N GLY A 100 -9.96 -0.56 20.80
CA GLY A 100 -9.97 0.73 20.11
C GLY A 100 -10.10 1.93 21.06
N LYS A 101 -10.78 1.78 22.22
CA LYS A 101 -10.83 2.84 23.25
C LYS A 101 -9.46 3.10 23.90
N ILE A 102 -8.61 2.07 23.97
CA ILE A 102 -7.31 2.14 24.64
C ILE A 102 -6.22 2.55 23.65
N LEU A 103 -6.19 1.91 22.48
CA LEU A 103 -5.14 2.07 21.48
C LEU A 103 -5.43 3.19 20.47
N GLY A 104 -6.68 3.67 20.43
CA GLY A 104 -7.17 4.60 19.42
C GLY A 104 -7.50 3.91 18.09
N PRO A 105 -7.69 4.70 17.02
CA PRO A 105 -7.89 4.16 15.67
C PRO A 105 -6.60 3.50 15.18
N ALA A 106 -6.51 2.19 15.37
CA ALA A 106 -5.38 1.38 14.92
C ALA A 106 -5.89 0.13 14.22
N VAL A 107 -5.07 -0.40 13.31
CA VAL A 107 -5.28 -1.72 12.73
C VAL A 107 -4.49 -2.75 13.52
N MET A 108 -5.17 -3.78 14.02
CA MET A 108 -4.53 -4.87 14.73
C MET A 108 -4.19 -6.01 13.75
N LEU A 109 -2.92 -6.43 13.74
CA LEU A 109 -2.38 -7.47 12.89
C LEU A 109 -2.15 -8.77 13.66
N PHE A 110 -2.66 -9.87 13.12
CA PHE A 110 -2.41 -11.22 13.61
C PHE A 110 -1.56 -11.94 12.58
N VAL A 111 -0.44 -12.51 13.03
CA VAL A 111 0.51 -13.21 12.16
C VAL A 111 0.61 -14.66 12.60
N ASN A 112 0.48 -15.57 11.64
CA ASN A 112 0.66 -16.99 11.86
C ASN A 112 1.56 -17.60 10.77
N MET A 113 2.77 -18.02 11.15
CA MET A 113 3.72 -18.72 10.28
C MET A 113 3.44 -20.23 10.34
N GLN A 114 2.98 -20.78 9.22
CA GLN A 114 2.47 -22.16 9.12
C GLN A 114 3.54 -23.13 8.63
N ARG A 115 4.46 -22.67 7.79
CA ARG A 115 5.54 -23.48 7.22
C ARG A 115 6.82 -22.66 7.20
N HIS A 116 7.89 -23.25 7.71
CA HIS A 116 9.24 -22.70 7.71
C HIS A 116 10.20 -23.89 7.51
N THR A 117 10.28 -24.42 6.29
CA THR A 117 11.05 -25.63 6.02
C THR A 117 11.90 -25.50 4.77
N PHE A 118 12.86 -26.40 4.59
CA PHE A 118 13.62 -26.51 3.34
C PHE A 118 13.66 -27.96 2.85
N GLU A 119 13.97 -28.13 1.58
CA GLU A 119 14.17 -29.42 0.94
C GLU A 119 15.48 -29.40 0.13
N LYS A 120 16.25 -30.49 0.24
CA LYS A 120 17.50 -30.70 -0.50
C LYS A 120 17.32 -31.89 -1.43
N LYS A 121 17.48 -31.69 -2.74
CA LYS A 121 17.37 -32.72 -3.78
C LYS A 121 18.64 -32.83 -4.60
N ARG A 122 19.10 -34.07 -4.81
CA ARG A 122 20.10 -34.39 -5.84
C ARG A 122 19.41 -34.78 -7.13
N LEU A 123 19.75 -34.09 -8.22
CA LEU A 123 19.21 -34.29 -9.55
C LEU A 123 20.35 -34.46 -10.56
N TYR A 124 20.02 -34.92 -11.76
CA TYR A 124 20.96 -34.93 -12.89
C TYR A 124 20.23 -34.68 -14.20
N GLU A 125 20.93 -34.05 -15.13
CA GLU A 125 20.48 -33.80 -16.50
C GLU A 125 21.58 -34.26 -17.46
N ASN A 126 21.20 -34.97 -18.51
CA ASN A 126 22.13 -35.39 -19.57
C ASN A 126 21.88 -34.55 -20.82
N SER A 127 22.93 -33.94 -21.37
CA SER A 127 22.89 -33.26 -22.67
C SER A 127 23.81 -33.94 -23.66
N LYS A 128 23.54 -33.81 -24.97
CA LYS A 128 24.42 -34.28 -26.03
C LYS A 128 25.03 -33.10 -26.75
N ASP A 129 26.33 -33.14 -26.99
CA ASP A 129 26.99 -32.15 -27.85
C ASP A 129 26.78 -32.43 -29.35
N TYR A 130 27.32 -31.57 -30.20
CA TYR A 130 27.26 -31.71 -31.66
C TYR A 130 28.02 -32.95 -32.18
N LYS A 131 28.88 -33.57 -31.36
CA LYS A 131 29.61 -34.80 -31.67
C LYS A 131 28.88 -36.05 -31.15
N GLY A 132 27.74 -35.89 -30.48
CA GLY A 132 26.97 -36.98 -29.90
C GLY A 132 27.48 -37.47 -28.54
N ILE A 133 28.49 -36.80 -27.96
CA ILE A 133 29.02 -37.11 -26.62
C ILE A 133 27.98 -36.69 -25.58
N VAL A 134 27.68 -37.59 -24.64
CA VAL A 134 26.75 -37.33 -23.54
C VAL A 134 27.51 -36.67 -22.40
N HIS A 135 27.12 -35.44 -22.07
CA HIS A 135 27.59 -34.70 -20.91
C HIS A 135 26.58 -34.84 -19.77
N ARG A 136 27.05 -35.21 -18.58
CA ARG A 136 26.18 -35.34 -17.39
C ARG A 136 26.38 -34.14 -16.49
N THR A 137 25.32 -33.40 -16.24
CA THR A 137 25.27 -32.31 -15.27
C THR A 137 24.62 -32.80 -13.99
N ASN A 138 25.39 -32.93 -12.92
CA ASN A 138 24.87 -33.20 -11.57
C ASN A 138 24.42 -31.89 -10.93
N ILE A 139 23.27 -31.91 -10.25
CA ILE A 139 22.62 -30.72 -9.70
C ILE A 139 22.32 -30.97 -8.22
N ALA A 140 22.74 -30.06 -7.35
CA ALA A 140 22.34 -29.99 -5.95
C ALA A 140 21.38 -28.82 -5.80
N ARG A 141 20.11 -29.13 -5.57
CA ARG A 141 19.01 -28.17 -5.45
C ARG A 141 18.63 -28.03 -3.98
N THR A 142 18.67 -26.82 -3.46
CA THR A 142 18.08 -26.46 -2.17
C THR A 142 16.89 -25.54 -2.41
N GLN A 143 15.75 -25.83 -1.82
CA GLN A 143 14.54 -25.02 -1.91
C GLN A 143 13.96 -24.77 -0.53
N ALA A 144 13.74 -23.50 -0.18
CA ALA A 144 13.01 -23.15 1.04
C ALA A 144 11.52 -23.06 0.75
N PHE A 145 10.70 -23.24 1.79
CA PHE A 145 9.26 -23.10 1.75
C PHE A 145 8.81 -22.36 3.00
N VAL A 146 8.46 -21.09 2.81
CA VAL A 146 7.93 -20.24 3.86
C VAL A 146 6.48 -19.91 3.52
N ARG A 147 5.56 -20.21 4.44
CA ARG A 147 4.14 -19.91 4.29
C ARG A 147 3.60 -19.39 5.61
N GLY A 148 2.90 -18.26 5.55
CA GLY A 148 2.22 -17.67 6.68
C GLY A 148 0.91 -17.04 6.29
N SER A 149 0.19 -16.52 7.28
CA SER A 149 -0.97 -15.68 7.06
C SER A 149 -0.91 -14.45 7.94
N ILE A 150 -1.40 -13.35 7.37
CA ILE A 150 -1.61 -12.10 8.07
C ILE A 150 -3.09 -11.75 8.02
N ARG A 151 -3.66 -11.45 9.19
CA ARG A 151 -5.05 -10.99 9.32
C ARG A 151 -5.07 -9.61 9.96
N SER A 152 -5.81 -8.68 9.36
CA SER A 152 -5.97 -7.32 9.87
C SER A 152 -7.38 -7.08 10.39
N VAL A 153 -7.49 -6.41 11.54
CA VAL A 153 -8.77 -6.05 12.18
C VAL A 153 -8.78 -4.56 12.48
N ASP A 154 -9.84 -3.88 12.07
CA ASP A 154 -10.13 -2.51 12.50
C ASP A 154 -10.50 -2.49 13.98
N LEU A 155 -9.76 -1.77 14.81
CA LEU A 155 -10.19 -1.61 16.20
C LEU A 155 -11.33 -0.61 16.37
N ALA A 156 -11.57 0.28 15.40
CA ALA A 156 -12.68 1.23 15.47
C ALA A 156 -14.03 0.56 15.20
N THR A 157 -14.08 -0.38 14.25
CA THR A 157 -15.33 -1.03 13.82
C THR A 157 -15.44 -2.50 14.22
N GLY A 158 -14.33 -3.13 14.62
CA GLY A 158 -14.22 -4.56 14.89
C GLY A 158 -14.35 -5.45 13.64
N ARG A 159 -14.24 -4.86 12.45
CA ARG A 159 -14.32 -5.57 11.18
C ARG A 159 -12.97 -6.13 10.80
N VAL A 160 -12.94 -7.40 10.38
CA VAL A 160 -11.77 -7.99 9.74
C VAL A 160 -11.66 -7.38 8.34
N PHE A 161 -10.55 -6.71 8.04
CA PHE A 161 -10.33 -6.07 6.75
C PHE A 161 -9.75 -7.04 5.71
N ALA A 162 -8.81 -7.88 6.12
CA ALA A 162 -8.23 -8.89 5.24
C ALA A 162 -7.66 -10.08 6.01
N ALA A 163 -7.66 -11.23 5.34
CA ALA A 163 -6.81 -12.37 5.67
C ALA A 163 -6.03 -12.73 4.40
N LYS A 164 -4.71 -12.51 4.39
CA LYS A 164 -3.85 -12.80 3.24
C LYS A 164 -2.89 -13.92 3.60
N VAL A 165 -2.78 -14.91 2.71
CA VAL A 165 -1.72 -15.91 2.76
C VAL A 165 -0.48 -15.32 2.11
N LEU A 166 0.64 -15.41 2.81
CA LEU A 166 1.97 -15.01 2.36
C LEU A 166 2.75 -16.28 2.07
N GLU A 167 3.42 -16.35 0.93
CA GLU A 167 4.18 -17.54 0.54
C GLU A 167 5.41 -17.16 -0.27
N ALA A 168 6.54 -17.81 0.04
CA ALA A 168 7.77 -17.71 -0.71
C ALA A 168 8.46 -19.08 -0.76
N SER A 169 8.96 -19.45 -1.93
CA SER A 169 9.65 -20.74 -2.12
C SER A 169 10.93 -20.64 -2.96
N PRO A 170 11.90 -19.80 -2.54
CA PRO A 170 13.11 -19.56 -3.31
C PRO A 170 13.91 -20.86 -3.45
N LEU A 171 14.54 -21.00 -4.62
CA LEU A 171 15.28 -22.18 -5.02
C LEU A 171 16.64 -21.76 -5.56
N VAL A 172 17.68 -22.48 -5.14
CA VAL A 172 19.06 -22.32 -5.60
C VAL A 172 19.62 -23.66 -6.00
N GLU A 173 20.42 -23.65 -7.06
CA GLU A 173 21.06 -24.84 -7.61
C GLU A 173 22.55 -24.63 -7.79
N ASN A 174 23.34 -25.59 -7.32
CA ASN A 174 24.73 -25.75 -7.73
C ASN A 174 24.81 -26.85 -8.78
N ARG A 175 25.57 -26.62 -9.86
CA ARG A 175 25.68 -27.52 -11.00
C ARG A 175 27.15 -27.83 -11.30
N ILE A 176 27.45 -29.09 -11.56
CA ILE A 176 28.77 -29.54 -12.06
C ILE A 176 28.53 -30.46 -13.26
N THR A 177 29.09 -30.10 -14.41
CA THR A 177 29.06 -30.89 -15.65
C THR A 177 30.34 -31.72 -15.76
N ASP A 178 30.20 -33.00 -16.10
CA ASP A 178 31.29 -33.96 -16.28
C ASP A 178 32.25 -34.04 -15.09
N GLY A 179 31.69 -33.93 -13.89
CA GLY A 179 32.44 -33.94 -12.65
C GLY A 179 31.66 -34.57 -11.49
N GLY A 180 32.14 -34.30 -10.28
CA GLY A 180 31.58 -34.83 -9.04
C GLY A 180 30.17 -34.32 -8.71
N LEU A 181 29.75 -34.59 -7.48
CA LEU A 181 28.48 -34.11 -6.95
C LEU A 181 28.66 -32.69 -6.39
N PRO A 182 27.89 -31.69 -6.85
CA PRO A 182 27.92 -30.36 -6.26
C PRO A 182 27.45 -30.40 -4.79
N GLU A 183 27.96 -29.46 -4.00
CA GLU A 183 27.49 -29.23 -2.64
C GLU A 183 26.15 -28.48 -2.62
N PHE A 184 25.35 -28.71 -1.59
CA PHE A 184 24.13 -27.93 -1.35
C PHE A 184 24.50 -26.53 -0.87
N GLN A 185 23.76 -25.52 -1.32
CA GLN A 185 23.88 -24.17 -0.78
C GLN A 185 23.28 -24.06 0.61
N ASP A 186 23.75 -23.04 1.33
CA ASP A 186 23.30 -22.70 2.67
C ASP A 186 21.80 -22.39 2.72
N GLU A 187 21.15 -22.91 3.75
CA GLU A 187 19.72 -22.79 3.97
C GLU A 187 19.31 -21.44 4.56
N PHE A 188 20.18 -20.80 5.35
CA PHE A 188 19.88 -19.50 5.96
C PHE A 188 19.72 -18.40 4.90
N ALA A 189 20.59 -18.36 3.89
CA ALA A 189 20.46 -17.40 2.79
C ALA A 189 19.12 -17.54 2.01
N LEU A 190 18.58 -18.76 1.90
CA LEU A 190 17.27 -19.00 1.30
C LEU A 190 16.13 -18.52 2.20
N PHE A 191 16.25 -18.70 3.52
CA PHE A 191 15.28 -18.16 4.48
C PHE A 191 15.31 -16.64 4.53
N ASP A 192 16.48 -15.99 4.45
CA ASP A 192 16.59 -14.53 4.37
C ASP A 192 15.88 -13.98 3.13
N ARG A 193 16.08 -14.62 1.97
CA ARG A 193 15.38 -14.27 0.73
C ARG A 193 13.87 -14.49 0.86
N ALA A 194 13.46 -15.65 1.39
CA ALA A 194 12.04 -15.95 1.58
C ALA A 194 11.37 -14.97 2.55
N GLY A 195 12.05 -14.63 3.64
CA GLY A 195 11.65 -13.64 4.64
C GLY A 195 11.45 -12.25 4.02
N ALA A 196 12.44 -11.77 3.25
CA ALA A 196 12.34 -10.51 2.54
C ALA A 196 11.14 -10.47 1.57
N ASP A 197 10.88 -11.57 0.86
CA ASP A 197 9.76 -11.68 -0.08
C ASP A 197 8.40 -11.62 0.63
N ILE A 198 8.21 -12.39 1.71
CA ILE A 198 6.93 -12.36 2.45
C ILE A 198 6.72 -11.03 3.18
N VAL A 199 7.80 -10.38 3.66
CA VAL A 199 7.73 -9.04 4.26
C VAL A 199 7.29 -8.03 3.20
N LEU A 200 7.81 -8.11 1.98
CA LEU A 200 7.38 -7.24 0.88
C LEU A 200 5.91 -7.48 0.52
N GLN A 201 5.47 -8.74 0.43
CA GLN A 201 4.06 -9.09 0.21
C GLN A 201 3.15 -8.51 1.29
N ALA A 202 3.52 -8.63 2.56
CA ALA A 202 2.75 -8.05 3.67
C ALA A 202 2.73 -6.52 3.63
N THR A 203 3.87 -5.90 3.33
CA THR A 203 4.01 -4.44 3.25
C THR A 203 3.05 -3.83 2.21
N ARG A 204 2.89 -4.47 1.04
CA ARG A 204 1.99 -4.01 -0.04
C ARG A 204 0.52 -3.95 0.35
N LEU A 205 0.10 -4.72 1.37
CA LEU A 205 -1.25 -4.63 1.90
C LEU A 205 -1.54 -3.25 2.51
N PHE A 206 -0.55 -2.66 3.17
CA PHE A 206 -0.71 -1.47 4.01
C PHE A 206 -0.11 -0.21 3.40
N LEU A 207 0.87 -0.36 2.50
CA LEU A 207 1.65 0.74 1.96
C LEU A 207 1.57 0.79 0.44
N PRO A 208 1.52 2.00 -0.15
CA PRO A 208 1.69 2.16 -1.59
C PRO A 208 3.04 1.58 -2.03
N TRP A 209 3.07 1.02 -3.23
CA TRP A 209 4.29 0.41 -3.76
C TRP A 209 4.45 0.70 -5.24
N THR A 210 5.69 0.77 -5.71
CA THR A 210 5.98 1.09 -7.11
C THR A 210 6.54 -0.13 -7.81
N GLU A 211 5.99 -0.45 -8.98
CA GLU A 211 6.59 -1.38 -9.92
C GLU A 211 7.18 -0.63 -11.11
N THR A 212 8.14 -1.24 -11.79
CA THR A 212 8.68 -0.69 -13.04
C THR A 212 8.15 -1.52 -14.20
N VAL A 213 7.38 -0.88 -15.09
CA VAL A 213 6.93 -1.50 -16.34
C VAL A 213 7.86 -1.12 -17.48
N GLN A 214 8.09 -2.07 -18.39
CA GLN A 214 8.92 -1.85 -19.58
C GLN A 214 8.00 -1.72 -20.79
N VAL A 215 8.05 -0.58 -21.45
CA VAL A 215 7.21 -0.27 -22.61
C VAL A 215 8.06 0.14 -23.79
N TYR A 216 7.59 -0.12 -25.01
CA TYR A 216 8.33 0.25 -26.20
C TYR A 216 8.23 1.75 -26.49
N TYR A 217 9.33 2.32 -26.98
CA TYR A 217 9.39 3.69 -27.46
C TYR A 217 10.19 3.70 -28.77
N PHE A 218 9.58 4.07 -29.89
CA PHE A 218 10.21 3.92 -31.20
C PHE A 218 11.31 4.95 -31.40
N ASP A 219 12.42 4.54 -32.02
CA ASP A 219 13.60 5.37 -32.30
C ASP A 219 13.95 5.41 -33.79
N ASP A 220 12.94 5.26 -34.65
CA ASP A 220 13.10 5.32 -36.10
C ASP A 220 13.76 6.63 -36.56
N ASN A 221 14.56 6.53 -37.62
CA ASN A 221 15.09 7.72 -38.30
C ASN A 221 14.00 8.47 -39.07
N THR A 222 13.01 7.74 -39.61
CA THR A 222 11.85 8.33 -40.29
C THR A 222 11.01 9.11 -39.28
N CYS A 223 10.48 10.26 -39.70
CA CYS A 223 9.70 11.16 -38.84
C CYS A 223 10.43 11.67 -37.58
N GLY A 224 11.76 11.53 -37.50
CA GLY A 224 12.57 12.09 -36.43
C GLY A 224 12.38 11.43 -35.06
N LEU A 225 11.82 10.21 -34.98
CA LEU A 225 11.44 9.56 -33.72
C LEU A 225 12.62 9.36 -32.76
N LYS A 226 13.82 9.12 -33.30
CA LYS A 226 15.07 9.04 -32.54
C LYS A 226 15.34 10.26 -31.64
N GLN A 227 14.92 11.46 -32.05
CA GLN A 227 15.13 12.69 -31.27
C GLN A 227 14.27 12.70 -30.00
N ALA A 228 13.03 12.23 -30.10
CA ALA A 228 12.14 12.12 -28.95
C ALA A 228 12.65 11.02 -27.99
N PHE A 229 13.10 9.89 -28.53
CA PHE A 229 13.70 8.83 -27.72
C PHE A 229 14.95 9.28 -26.95
N ALA A 230 15.80 10.11 -27.57
CA ALA A 230 16.97 10.69 -26.90
C ALA A 230 16.59 11.52 -25.65
N ARG A 231 15.44 12.20 -25.67
CA ARG A 231 14.92 12.95 -24.51
C ARG A 231 14.43 12.01 -23.41
N VAL A 232 13.73 10.94 -23.76
CA VAL A 232 13.31 9.92 -22.79
C VAL A 232 14.52 9.30 -22.08
N LYS A 233 15.59 9.02 -22.82
CA LYS A 233 16.84 8.46 -22.26
C LYS A 233 17.47 9.32 -21.17
N VAL A 234 17.28 10.64 -21.21
CA VAL A 234 17.78 11.58 -20.20
C VAL A 234 16.73 11.96 -19.16
N GLY A 235 15.55 11.32 -19.17
CA GLY A 235 14.46 11.58 -18.23
C GLY A 235 13.62 12.83 -18.54
N ASP A 236 13.80 13.46 -19.70
CA ASP A 236 13.02 14.64 -20.13
C ASP A 236 11.68 14.22 -20.76
N ALA A 237 10.74 13.77 -19.93
CA ALA A 237 9.40 13.36 -20.38
C ALA A 237 8.59 14.51 -21.01
N PRO A 238 8.53 15.73 -20.42
CA PRO A 238 7.81 16.85 -21.04
C PRO A 238 8.40 17.27 -22.40
N GLY A 239 9.73 17.36 -22.51
CA GLY A 239 10.38 17.68 -23.79
C GLY A 239 10.24 16.55 -24.80
N SER A 240 10.23 15.29 -24.35
CA SER A 240 9.91 14.15 -25.20
C SER A 240 8.51 14.28 -25.81
N LEU A 241 7.51 14.72 -25.04
CA LEU A 241 6.16 14.94 -25.56
C LEU A 241 6.16 16.04 -26.63
N GLN A 242 6.77 17.19 -26.34
CA GLN A 242 6.87 18.29 -27.31
C GLN A 242 7.53 17.83 -28.61
N GLN A 243 8.64 17.10 -28.52
CA GLN A 243 9.33 16.55 -29.67
C GLN A 243 8.45 15.54 -30.42
N SER A 244 7.77 14.65 -29.69
CA SER A 244 6.88 13.63 -30.29
C SER A 244 5.73 14.24 -31.06
N MET A 245 5.13 15.31 -30.54
CA MET A 245 4.05 16.03 -31.24
C MET A 245 4.57 16.68 -32.52
N SER A 246 5.75 17.31 -32.49
CA SER A 246 6.37 17.86 -33.69
C SER A 246 6.68 16.78 -34.73
N ASN A 247 7.23 15.65 -34.28
CA ASN A 247 7.52 14.49 -35.12
C ASN A 247 6.27 13.94 -35.81
N LEU A 248 5.15 13.85 -35.09
CA LEU A 248 3.87 13.39 -35.64
C LEU A 248 3.36 14.31 -36.76
N GLU A 249 3.40 15.63 -36.57
CA GLU A 249 2.99 16.58 -37.61
C GLU A 249 3.90 16.50 -38.85
N GLN A 250 5.21 16.38 -38.65
CA GLN A 250 6.15 16.14 -39.75
C GLN A 250 5.85 14.82 -40.47
N CYS A 251 5.49 13.77 -39.73
CA CYS A 251 5.21 12.45 -40.29
C CYS A 251 4.00 12.45 -41.22
N LYS A 252 2.95 13.24 -40.91
CA LYS A 252 1.73 13.34 -41.71
C LYS A 252 1.96 13.92 -43.11
N VAL A 253 2.99 14.75 -43.28
CA VAL A 253 3.28 15.44 -44.56
C VAL A 253 4.45 14.85 -45.32
N LEU A 254 5.24 13.97 -44.71
CA LEU A 254 6.49 13.47 -45.28
C LEU A 254 6.21 12.41 -46.37
N PRO A 255 6.63 12.60 -47.63
CA PRO A 255 6.29 11.68 -48.73
C PRO A 255 6.84 10.25 -48.56
N LYS A 256 7.89 10.08 -47.76
CA LYS A 256 8.50 8.77 -47.45
C LYS A 256 7.90 8.10 -46.19
N ALA A 257 6.96 8.75 -45.49
CA ALA A 257 6.34 8.18 -44.31
C ALA A 257 5.24 7.21 -44.74
N ASP A 258 5.44 5.93 -44.45
CA ASP A 258 4.41 4.91 -44.65
C ASP A 258 3.50 4.82 -43.40
N LEU A 259 2.45 4.00 -43.49
CA LEU A 259 1.54 3.78 -42.37
C LEU A 259 2.24 3.23 -41.12
N LYS A 260 3.42 2.58 -41.26
CA LYS A 260 4.22 2.11 -40.13
C LYS A 260 4.85 3.29 -39.39
N ALA A 261 5.54 4.17 -40.12
CA ALA A 261 6.16 5.35 -39.52
C ALA A 261 5.11 6.26 -38.85
N LEU A 262 3.95 6.43 -39.47
CA LEU A 262 2.85 7.21 -38.91
C LEU A 262 2.27 6.59 -37.63
N SER A 263 2.04 5.27 -37.61
CA SER A 263 1.54 4.61 -36.39
C SER A 263 2.57 4.64 -35.25
N HIS A 264 3.87 4.53 -35.56
CA HIS A 264 4.95 4.69 -34.58
C HIS A 264 5.01 6.12 -34.01
N ALA A 265 4.78 7.14 -34.84
CA ALA A 265 4.74 8.53 -34.38
C ALA A 265 3.55 8.77 -33.42
N TYR A 266 2.35 8.27 -33.76
CA TYR A 266 1.20 8.29 -32.83
C TYR A 266 1.52 7.56 -31.52
N HIS A 267 2.16 6.38 -31.59
CA HIS A 267 2.55 5.65 -30.40
C HIS A 267 3.49 6.45 -29.50
N ASN A 268 4.53 7.10 -30.04
CA ASN A 268 5.45 7.90 -29.24
C ASN A 268 4.79 9.12 -28.58
N VAL A 269 3.82 9.75 -29.24
CA VAL A 269 2.97 10.78 -28.59
C VAL A 269 2.19 10.16 -27.44
N GLY A 270 1.60 8.98 -27.66
CA GLY A 270 0.89 8.24 -26.61
C GLY A 270 1.76 7.91 -25.41
N MET A 271 2.95 7.36 -25.64
CA MET A 271 3.90 7.00 -24.58
C MET A 271 4.48 8.22 -23.87
N SER A 272 4.72 9.33 -24.57
CA SER A 272 5.15 10.57 -23.93
C SER A 272 4.07 11.16 -23.02
N ASN A 273 2.80 11.09 -23.44
CA ASN A 273 1.67 11.46 -22.56
C ASN A 273 1.56 10.54 -21.34
N PHE A 274 1.80 9.24 -21.53
CA PHE A 274 1.82 8.28 -20.43
C PHE A 274 2.87 8.65 -19.37
N MET A 275 4.09 8.99 -19.79
CA MET A 275 5.18 9.36 -18.88
C MET A 275 4.92 10.63 -18.06
N ILE A 276 4.09 11.55 -18.55
CA ILE A 276 3.71 12.77 -17.83
C ILE A 276 2.38 12.62 -17.06
N GLY A 277 1.77 11.44 -17.07
CA GLY A 277 0.52 11.15 -16.36
C GLY A 277 -0.76 11.58 -17.07
N ASP A 278 -0.70 12.01 -18.35
CA ASP A 278 -1.90 12.31 -19.16
C ASP A 278 -2.40 11.02 -19.84
N TYR A 279 -2.99 10.14 -19.04
CA TYR A 279 -3.43 8.81 -19.50
C TYR A 279 -4.53 8.89 -20.57
N GLN A 280 -5.37 9.93 -20.53
CA GLN A 280 -6.44 10.12 -21.49
C GLN A 280 -5.88 10.38 -22.89
N LYS A 281 -4.97 11.36 -23.03
CA LYS A 281 -4.30 11.61 -24.32
C LYS A 281 -3.41 10.47 -24.75
N ALA A 282 -2.81 9.75 -23.80
CA ALA A 282 -2.04 8.55 -24.09
C ALA A 282 -2.91 7.48 -24.79
N ILE A 283 -4.09 7.18 -24.23
CA ILE A 283 -5.05 6.23 -24.80
C ILE A 283 -5.53 6.68 -26.19
N GLU A 284 -5.87 7.97 -26.35
CA GLU A 284 -6.32 8.53 -27.63
C GLU A 284 -5.27 8.30 -28.74
N ASN A 285 -4.01 8.66 -28.48
CA ASN A 285 -2.95 8.51 -29.46
C ASN A 285 -2.58 7.06 -29.74
N LEU A 286 -2.59 6.18 -28.74
CA LEU A 286 -2.35 4.76 -28.95
C LEU A 286 -3.48 4.08 -29.75
N ASN A 287 -4.73 4.51 -29.56
CA ASN A 287 -5.84 4.06 -30.41
C ASN A 287 -5.65 4.53 -31.86
N LEU A 288 -5.22 5.78 -32.08
CA LEU A 288 -4.89 6.28 -33.43
C LEU A 288 -3.75 5.48 -34.07
N ALA A 289 -2.71 5.12 -33.31
CA ALA A 289 -1.64 4.23 -33.77
C ALA A 289 -2.19 2.87 -34.23
N GLN A 290 -3.01 2.25 -33.39
CA GLN A 290 -3.64 0.95 -33.66
C GLN A 290 -4.59 0.98 -34.88
N GLN A 291 -5.34 2.07 -35.06
CA GLN A 291 -6.22 2.27 -36.21
C GLN A 291 -5.43 2.52 -37.51
N THR A 292 -4.29 3.22 -37.41
CA THR A 292 -3.43 3.52 -38.56
C THR A 292 -2.77 2.25 -39.11
N LYS A 293 -2.18 1.44 -38.23
CA LYS A 293 -1.60 0.14 -38.60
C LYS A 293 -1.57 -0.77 -37.37
N PRO A 294 -2.39 -1.83 -37.27
CA PRO A 294 -2.43 -2.68 -36.08
C PRO A 294 -1.10 -3.35 -35.71
N ALA A 295 -0.73 -3.31 -34.43
CA ALA A 295 0.43 -4.04 -33.90
C ALA A 295 0.22 -4.44 -32.43
N SER A 296 0.79 -5.58 -32.02
CA SER A 296 0.71 -6.05 -30.63
C SER A 296 1.35 -5.09 -29.63
N ILE A 297 2.41 -4.37 -30.04
CA ILE A 297 3.07 -3.34 -29.23
C ILE A 297 2.10 -2.25 -28.77
N PHE A 298 1.16 -1.84 -29.63
CA PHE A 298 0.18 -0.79 -29.30
C PHE A 298 -0.88 -1.30 -28.32
N VAL A 299 -1.29 -2.56 -28.48
CA VAL A 299 -2.25 -3.22 -27.58
C VAL A 299 -1.64 -3.39 -26.19
N GLU A 300 -0.37 -3.82 -26.12
CA GLU A 300 0.39 -3.94 -24.87
C GLU A 300 0.52 -2.58 -24.17
N ALA A 301 0.89 -1.53 -24.91
CA ALA A 301 0.98 -0.18 -24.36
C ALA A 301 -0.38 0.34 -23.86
N LEU A 302 -1.48 0.13 -24.61
CA LEU A 302 -2.83 0.48 -24.17
C LEU A 302 -3.22 -0.21 -22.87
N ALA A 303 -2.85 -1.48 -22.69
CA ALA A 303 -3.12 -2.23 -21.47
C ALA A 303 -2.39 -1.61 -20.26
N GLU A 304 -1.11 -1.26 -20.42
CA GLU A 304 -0.33 -0.63 -19.35
C GLU A 304 -0.85 0.78 -18.99
N VAL A 305 -1.19 1.60 -19.98
CA VAL A 305 -1.75 2.94 -19.73
C VAL A 305 -3.10 2.85 -19.00
N ARG A 306 -3.98 1.92 -19.41
CA ARG A 306 -5.27 1.71 -18.74
C ARG A 306 -5.10 1.21 -17.32
N LYS A 307 -4.13 0.32 -17.08
CA LYS A 307 -3.76 -0.13 -15.74
C LYS A 307 -3.33 1.06 -14.89
N ALA A 308 -2.46 1.92 -15.40
CA ALA A 308 -1.98 3.10 -14.68
C ALA A 308 -3.11 4.11 -14.35
N ASP A 309 -4.03 4.36 -15.28
CA ASP A 309 -5.22 5.21 -15.03
C ASP A 309 -6.11 4.62 -13.94
N MET A 310 -6.34 3.31 -13.97
CA MET A 310 -7.11 2.61 -12.95
C MET A 310 -6.44 2.73 -11.57
N LEU A 311 -5.14 2.48 -11.46
CA LEU A 311 -4.38 2.59 -10.20
C LEU A 311 -4.40 4.02 -9.63
N LEU A 312 -4.32 5.04 -10.49
CA LEU A 312 -4.43 6.44 -10.06
C LEU A 312 -5.82 6.74 -9.48
N ARG A 313 -6.89 6.26 -10.13
CA ARG A 313 -8.26 6.42 -9.64
C ARG A 313 -8.48 5.69 -8.32
N GLU A 314 -7.91 4.49 -8.18
CA GLU A 314 -7.97 3.75 -6.92
C GLU A 314 -7.25 4.50 -5.81
N SER A 315 -6.03 5.00 -6.06
CA SER A 315 -5.26 5.80 -5.09
C SER A 315 -6.03 7.02 -4.61
N ARG A 316 -6.67 7.77 -5.51
CA ARG A 316 -7.55 8.90 -5.15
C ARG A 316 -8.72 8.47 -4.27
N ARG A 317 -9.37 7.34 -4.58
CA ARG A 317 -10.46 6.82 -3.73
C ARG A 317 -9.98 6.46 -2.32
N VAL A 318 -8.76 5.94 -2.19
CA VAL A 318 -8.16 5.65 -0.88
C VAL A 318 -7.94 6.95 -0.11
N GLU A 319 -7.36 7.97 -0.75
CA GLU A 319 -7.13 9.28 -0.15
C GLU A 319 -8.45 9.97 0.26
N GLU A 320 -9.47 9.95 -0.59
CA GLU A 320 -10.80 10.49 -0.30
C GLU A 320 -11.44 9.82 0.92
N ARG A 321 -11.39 8.48 0.99
CA ARG A 321 -11.92 7.72 2.15
C ARG A 321 -11.16 8.07 3.43
N ALA A 322 -9.85 8.22 3.34
CA ALA A 322 -9.01 8.61 4.47
C ALA A 322 -9.36 10.02 4.95
N ALA A 323 -9.54 10.98 4.04
CA ALA A 323 -9.94 12.34 4.36
C ALA A 323 -11.32 12.40 5.03
N ILE A 324 -12.30 11.64 4.54
CA ILE A 324 -13.63 11.54 5.16
C ILE A 324 -13.51 10.97 6.58
N THR A 325 -12.77 9.88 6.75
CA THR A 325 -12.60 9.24 8.06
C THR A 325 -11.91 10.16 9.07
N ALA A 326 -10.90 10.93 8.62
CA ALA A 326 -10.22 11.92 9.44
C ALA A 326 -11.17 13.06 9.87
N ALA A 327 -11.95 13.61 8.93
CA ALA A 327 -12.94 14.64 9.22
C ALA A 327 -14.01 14.15 10.21
N ASP A 328 -14.51 12.93 10.05
CA ASP A 328 -15.47 12.31 10.98
C ASP A 328 -14.86 12.13 12.37
N ALA A 329 -13.59 11.72 12.46
CA ALA A 329 -12.89 11.58 13.73
C ALA A 329 -12.70 12.93 14.44
N GLU A 330 -12.31 13.99 13.70
CA GLU A 330 -12.20 15.34 14.23
C GLU A 330 -13.54 15.88 14.75
N GLN A 331 -14.62 15.67 13.99
CA GLN A 331 -15.97 16.04 14.42
C GLN A 331 -16.39 15.31 15.70
N ARG A 332 -16.06 14.01 15.84
CA ARG A 332 -16.35 13.25 17.07
C ARG A 332 -15.56 13.79 18.26
N VAL A 333 -14.30 14.17 18.07
CA VAL A 333 -13.48 14.78 19.12
C VAL A 333 -14.01 16.16 19.52
N GLN A 334 -14.43 16.98 18.56
CA GLN A 334 -15.05 18.26 18.85
C GLN A 334 -16.40 18.10 19.55
N ALA A 335 -17.25 17.17 19.09
CA ALA A 335 -18.53 16.88 19.71
C ALA A 335 -18.36 16.37 21.15
N SER A 336 -17.37 15.50 21.41
CA SER A 336 -17.08 15.03 22.77
C SER A 336 -16.49 16.12 23.66
N ALA A 337 -15.62 17.00 23.14
CA ALA A 337 -15.12 18.16 23.87
C ALA A 337 -16.23 19.17 24.20
N THR A 338 -17.16 19.38 23.26
CA THR A 338 -18.32 20.27 23.46
C THR A 338 -19.29 19.68 24.47
N ALA A 339 -19.55 18.36 24.39
CA ALA A 339 -20.38 17.65 25.37
C ALA A 339 -19.74 17.61 26.77
N ALA A 340 -18.43 17.40 26.87
CA ALA A 340 -17.68 17.46 28.12
C ALA A 340 -17.69 18.88 28.71
N GLY A 341 -17.54 19.92 27.88
CA GLY A 341 -17.70 21.32 28.27
C GLY A 341 -19.10 21.63 28.79
N ALA A 342 -20.14 21.11 28.14
CA ALA A 342 -21.53 21.27 28.58
C ALA A 342 -21.89 20.47 29.84
N GLN A 343 -21.17 19.38 30.13
CA GLN A 343 -21.30 18.60 31.36
C GLN A 343 -20.46 19.16 32.53
N THR A 344 -19.53 20.06 32.24
CA THR A 344 -18.67 20.69 33.25
C THR A 344 -19.38 21.89 33.87
N MET A 345 -19.62 21.87 35.18
CA MET A 345 -20.18 23.01 35.90
C MET A 345 -19.09 23.96 36.40
N THR A 346 -19.37 25.25 36.26
CA THR A 346 -18.54 26.37 36.74
C THR A 346 -19.31 27.24 37.73
N ASN A 347 -18.61 28.16 38.41
CA ASN A 347 -19.23 29.12 39.34
C ASN A 347 -20.36 29.91 38.65
N LYS A 348 -20.18 30.26 37.36
CA LYS A 348 -21.17 30.98 36.57
C LYS A 348 -22.46 30.18 36.39
N ASP A 349 -22.35 28.87 36.14
CA ASP A 349 -23.52 28.01 35.95
C ASP A 349 -24.32 27.88 37.24
N VAL A 350 -23.64 27.77 38.38
CA VAL A 350 -24.30 27.77 39.70
C VAL A 350 -25.04 29.08 39.94
N THR A 351 -24.39 30.23 39.70
CA THR A 351 -25.06 31.53 39.85
C THR A 351 -26.24 31.70 38.89
N ALA A 352 -26.16 31.14 37.68
CA ALA A 352 -27.27 31.17 36.73
C ALA A 352 -28.47 30.34 37.22
N LEU A 353 -28.24 29.14 37.76
CA LEU A 353 -29.31 28.30 38.32
C LEU A 353 -29.97 28.93 39.56
N VAL A 354 -29.17 29.58 40.41
CA VAL A 354 -29.68 30.33 41.56
C VAL A 354 -30.49 31.55 41.10
N SER A 355 -30.03 32.29 40.08
CA SER A 355 -30.77 33.43 39.51
C SER A 355 -32.08 33.01 38.86
N ALA A 356 -32.13 31.80 38.28
CA ALA A 356 -33.34 31.17 37.76
C ALA A 356 -34.27 30.61 38.86
N LYS A 357 -33.92 30.81 40.13
CA LYS A 357 -34.68 30.40 41.32
C LYS A 357 -34.90 28.89 41.42
N LEU A 358 -33.96 28.07 40.92
CA LEU A 358 -34.03 26.63 41.14
C LEU A 358 -33.81 26.28 42.62
N PRO A 359 -34.48 25.24 43.16
CA PRO A 359 -34.25 24.80 44.53
C PRO A 359 -32.80 24.32 44.75
N ALA A 360 -32.22 24.64 45.90
CA ALA A 360 -30.86 24.25 46.27
C ALA A 360 -30.59 22.74 46.11
N ALA A 361 -31.55 21.89 46.48
CA ALA A 361 -31.46 20.44 46.30
C ALA A 361 -31.25 19.99 44.85
N ILE A 362 -31.87 20.69 43.87
CA ILE A 362 -31.71 20.38 42.44
C ILE A 362 -30.34 20.82 41.95
N ILE A 363 -29.85 21.98 42.41
CA ILE A 363 -28.52 22.49 42.08
C ILE A 363 -27.44 21.55 42.64
N ILE A 364 -27.58 21.10 43.89
CA ILE A 364 -26.67 20.11 44.51
C ILE A 364 -26.69 18.78 43.75
N THR A 365 -27.87 18.30 43.34
CA THR A 365 -27.99 17.06 42.54
C THR A 365 -27.28 17.21 41.19
N LYS A 366 -27.39 18.39 40.56
CA LYS A 366 -26.70 18.70 39.31
C LYS A 366 -25.19 18.76 39.50
N ILE A 367 -24.70 19.44 40.54
CA ILE A 367 -23.27 19.49 40.91
C ILE A 367 -22.70 18.08 41.07
N ARG A 368 -23.39 17.21 41.83
CA ARG A 368 -22.96 15.82 42.08
C ARG A 368 -22.94 14.92 40.84
N SER A 369 -23.66 15.31 39.79
CA SER A 369 -23.76 14.54 38.53
C SER A 369 -22.98 15.15 37.38
N SER A 370 -22.21 16.22 37.62
CA SER A 370 -21.45 16.97 36.64
C SER A 370 -19.95 16.93 36.93
N THR A 371 -19.12 17.17 35.90
CA THR A 371 -17.69 17.40 36.09
C THR A 371 -17.49 18.78 36.71
N CYS A 372 -16.66 18.90 37.75
CA CYS A 372 -16.58 20.12 38.54
C CYS A 372 -15.34 20.94 38.20
N LYS A 373 -15.55 22.16 37.69
CA LYS A 373 -14.49 23.16 37.46
C LYS A 373 -14.83 24.45 38.21
N PHE A 374 -15.05 24.30 39.51
CA PHE A 374 -15.32 25.42 40.40
C PHE A 374 -14.02 26.11 40.82
N ASP A 375 -14.08 27.44 40.89
CA ASP A 375 -13.08 28.24 41.57
C ASP A 375 -13.49 28.36 43.05
N THR A 376 -12.69 27.76 43.92
CA THR A 376 -12.91 27.73 45.38
C THR A 376 -11.94 28.62 46.14
N SER A 377 -11.28 29.58 45.45
CA SER A 377 -10.50 30.63 46.11
C SER A 377 -11.36 31.48 47.04
N THR A 378 -10.73 32.12 48.01
CA THR A 378 -11.43 32.95 49.01
C THR A 378 -12.26 34.05 48.35
N GLU A 379 -11.70 34.74 47.36
CA GLU A 379 -12.39 35.76 46.56
C GLU A 379 -13.60 35.19 45.80
N ALA A 380 -13.46 34.02 45.17
CA ALA A 380 -14.55 33.37 44.44
C ALA A 380 -15.68 32.90 45.37
N LEU A 381 -15.36 32.39 46.56
CA LEU A 381 -16.35 32.00 47.58
C LEU A 381 -17.12 33.21 48.13
N ILE A 382 -16.44 34.35 48.34
CA ILE A 382 -17.08 35.61 48.74
C ILE A 382 -18.06 36.06 47.64
N GLN A 383 -17.65 36.03 46.36
CA GLN A 383 -18.51 36.41 45.24
C GLN A 383 -19.73 35.50 45.09
N LEU A 384 -19.57 34.19 45.28
CA LEU A 384 -20.68 33.23 45.26
C LEU A 384 -21.71 33.53 46.36
N SER A 385 -21.23 33.80 47.58
CA SER A 385 -22.10 34.16 48.71
C SER A 385 -22.83 35.49 48.46
N GLN A 386 -22.15 36.51 47.96
CA GLN A 386 -22.75 37.80 47.59
C GLN A 386 -23.78 37.68 46.46
N SER A 387 -23.58 36.72 45.56
CA SER A 387 -24.52 36.41 44.46
C SER A 387 -25.74 35.61 44.92
N GLY A 388 -25.90 35.36 46.21
CA GLY A 388 -27.06 34.67 46.79
C GLY A 388 -27.01 33.15 46.67
N VAL A 389 -25.85 32.56 46.38
CA VAL A 389 -25.69 31.10 46.35
C VAL A 389 -25.81 30.54 47.77
N PRO A 390 -26.72 29.58 48.03
CA PRO A 390 -26.89 28.99 49.36
C PRO A 390 -25.63 28.28 49.89
N ALA A 391 -25.42 28.32 51.21
CA ALA A 391 -24.21 27.79 51.84
C ALA A 391 -24.04 26.27 51.63
N ASP A 392 -25.13 25.51 51.60
CA ASP A 392 -25.14 24.07 51.30
C ASP A 392 -24.74 23.76 49.84
N VAL A 393 -25.10 24.65 48.90
CA VAL A 393 -24.65 24.57 47.50
C VAL A 393 -23.14 24.86 47.41
N ILE A 394 -22.63 25.87 48.13
CA ILE A 394 -21.19 26.20 48.18
C ILE A 394 -20.39 25.02 48.75
N THR A 395 -20.87 24.42 49.85
CA THR A 395 -20.25 23.21 50.41
C THR A 395 -20.23 22.07 49.39
N ALA A 396 -21.31 21.84 48.65
CA ALA A 396 -21.35 20.81 47.60
C ALA A 396 -20.38 21.12 46.44
N MET A 397 -20.15 22.39 46.10
CA MET A 397 -19.12 22.78 45.11
C MET A 397 -17.70 22.47 45.60
N MET A 398 -17.43 22.69 46.90
CA MET A 398 -16.11 22.41 47.51
C MET A 398 -15.85 20.91 47.70
N GLU A 399 -16.89 20.13 47.97
CA GLU A 399 -16.81 18.67 48.12
C GLU A 399 -16.76 17.92 46.78
N CYS A 400 -17.02 18.61 45.68
CA CYS A 400 -17.02 17.97 44.38
C CYS A 400 -15.60 17.52 44.01
N LYS A 401 -15.43 16.20 43.85
CA LYS A 401 -14.15 15.61 43.46
C LYS A 401 -13.82 16.00 42.01
N LYS A 402 -12.61 16.52 41.82
CA LYS A 402 -12.06 16.86 40.50
C LYS A 402 -11.92 15.65 39.60
#